data_AF-A0A6P4AAI3-F1
#
_entry.id   AF-A0A6P4AAI3-F1
#
_cell.length_a   1.000
_cell.length_b   1.000
_cell.length_c   1.000
_cell.angle_alpha   90.00
_cell.angle_beta   90.00
_cell.angle_gamma   90.00
#
_symmetry.space_group_name_H-M   'P 1'
#
loop_
_entity.id
_entity.type
_entity.pdbx_description
1 polymer ?
#
loop_
_entity_poly.entity_id
_entity_poly.type
_entity_poly.pdbx_seq_one_letter_code
_entity_poly.pdbx_strand_id
1 'polypeptide(L)'
;MGVLGVASRIFLALIAIQLGAHQINATIPLKTNKLINKANKNGPYIGIVNSAVTTQLLLTLFNVEGVLHYGIAGNANPSLHIGDVAIPQSWSHSGLWNWQRYGQGPEDELPLEANGDYTRELGYINIPNYTVNVSDEDFGSYDNLLNNIWYQREEVFPIDGTPEQRQHAFWVPVDSLYYHLAQNLEGLELEDCVNSTTCLTTTPKVVRVERGTSASIYLDNAAYRGFLYEKFNISPVEMESAAVALISFQQRIPFIVIRALSDLAGGGSADSNEADTFITLAANNSVAVAVEFVKLLPNATLAAY
;
A
#
# COMPACT_ATOMS: atom_id res chain seq x y z
N MET A 1 -18.76 -18.04 -41.93
CA MET A 1 -19.05 -17.07 -40.85
C MET A 1 -19.21 -17.87 -39.57
N GLY A 2 -18.16 -17.94 -38.76
CA GLY A 2 -18.17 -18.78 -37.57
C GLY A 2 -17.03 -18.41 -36.62
N VAL A 3 -17.41 -18.26 -35.36
CA VAL A 3 -16.61 -18.42 -34.13
C VAL A 3 -15.51 -17.36 -33.86
N LEU A 4 -15.90 -16.29 -33.16
CA LEU A 4 -15.09 -15.68 -32.10
C LEU A 4 -15.90 -15.75 -30.80
N GLY A 5 -16.02 -16.97 -30.28
CA GLY A 5 -16.65 -17.26 -29.00
C GLY A 5 -15.63 -17.12 -27.87
N VAL A 6 -16.04 -16.39 -26.83
CA VAL A 6 -15.55 -16.44 -25.45
C VAL A 6 -14.08 -16.04 -25.26
N ALA A 7 -13.83 -14.73 -25.23
CA ALA A 7 -12.71 -14.22 -24.44
C ALA A 7 -12.98 -14.58 -22.97
N SER A 8 -12.10 -15.38 -22.36
CA SER A 8 -12.13 -15.70 -20.93
C SER A 8 -12.32 -14.43 -20.11
N ARG A 9 -13.44 -14.35 -19.40
CA ARG A 9 -13.74 -13.35 -18.38
C ARG A 9 -12.72 -13.53 -17.24
N ILE A 10 -11.81 -12.58 -17.04
CA ILE A 10 -10.91 -12.58 -15.87
C ILE A 10 -11.65 -11.83 -14.76
N PHE A 11 -12.22 -12.58 -13.82
CA PHE A 11 -13.14 -12.08 -12.79
C PHE A 11 -12.45 -11.36 -11.60
N LEU A 12 -11.11 -11.35 -11.54
CA LEU A 12 -10.35 -10.70 -10.47
C LEU A 12 -8.97 -10.30 -10.98
N ALA A 13 -8.56 -9.05 -10.76
CA ALA A 13 -7.20 -8.61 -11.06
C ALA A 13 -6.28 -8.89 -9.86
N LEU A 14 -5.31 -9.79 -10.06
CA LEU A 14 -4.23 -10.05 -9.11
C LEU A 14 -3.03 -9.19 -9.48
N ILE A 15 -2.73 -8.18 -8.66
CA ILE A 15 -1.54 -7.36 -8.82
C ILE A 15 -0.51 -7.84 -7.81
N ALA A 16 0.56 -8.45 -8.33
CA ALA A 16 1.66 -9.01 -7.53
C ALA A 16 2.92 -8.19 -7.73
N ILE A 17 3.52 -7.71 -6.66
CA ILE A 17 4.84 -7.09 -6.67
C ILE A 17 5.71 -7.95 -5.74
N GLN A 18 6.39 -8.93 -6.34
CA GLN A 18 7.34 -9.78 -5.63
C GLN A 18 8.75 -9.26 -5.83
N LEU A 19 9.44 -9.02 -4.72
CA LEU A 19 10.90 -8.97 -4.65
C LEU A 19 11.39 -10.42 -4.52
N GLY A 20 11.32 -11.20 -5.60
CA GLY A 20 11.77 -12.59 -5.58
C GLY A 20 11.12 -13.45 -6.65
N ALA A 21 11.95 -14.21 -7.37
CA ALA A 21 11.53 -15.07 -8.46
C ALA A 21 10.97 -16.41 -7.93
N HIS A 22 9.69 -16.49 -7.55
CA HIS A 22 9.04 -17.79 -7.37
C HIS A 22 7.67 -17.87 -8.08
N GLN A 23 7.50 -18.99 -8.79
CA GLN A 23 6.33 -19.31 -9.59
C GLN A 23 5.13 -19.64 -8.69
N ILE A 24 4.04 -18.91 -8.87
CA ILE A 24 2.77 -19.19 -8.19
C ILE A 24 2.06 -20.31 -8.97
N ASN A 25 1.79 -21.43 -8.30
CA ASN A 25 1.01 -22.58 -8.81
C ASN A 25 -0.51 -22.34 -8.71
N ALA A 26 -0.98 -21.12 -8.96
CA ALA A 26 -2.40 -20.88 -9.23
C ALA A 26 -2.71 -21.26 -10.68
N THR A 27 -3.95 -21.61 -10.99
CA THR A 27 -4.42 -22.02 -12.34
C THR A 27 -4.43 -20.85 -13.33
N ILE A 28 -3.28 -20.20 -13.51
CA ILE A 28 -3.04 -19.15 -14.49
C ILE A 28 -2.71 -19.85 -15.82
N PRO A 29 -3.42 -19.56 -16.92
CA PRO A 29 -3.11 -20.14 -18.22
C PRO A 29 -1.62 -20.01 -18.55
N LEU A 30 -1.00 -21.09 -19.03
CA LEU A 30 0.45 -21.17 -19.27
C LEU A 30 1.00 -20.00 -20.11
N LYS A 31 0.20 -19.52 -21.07
CA LYS A 31 0.53 -18.36 -21.91
C LYS A 31 0.57 -17.06 -21.10
N THR A 32 -0.38 -16.85 -20.21
CA THR A 32 -0.44 -15.70 -19.30
C THR A 32 0.72 -15.74 -18.31
N ASN A 33 1.00 -16.91 -17.72
CA ASN A 33 2.14 -17.09 -16.82
C ASN A 33 3.48 -16.79 -17.53
N LYS A 34 3.66 -17.23 -18.78
CA LYS A 34 4.85 -16.86 -19.59
C LYS A 34 4.97 -15.37 -19.85
N LEU A 35 3.86 -14.65 -20.06
CA LEU A 35 3.86 -13.21 -20.27
C LEU A 35 4.17 -12.45 -18.97
N ILE A 36 3.57 -12.87 -17.85
CA ILE A 36 3.87 -12.34 -16.51
C ILE A 36 5.35 -12.52 -16.20
N ASN A 37 5.89 -13.73 -16.36
CA ASN A 37 7.31 -14.00 -16.12
C ASN A 37 8.23 -13.22 -17.04
N LYS A 38 7.81 -12.94 -18.29
CA LYS A 38 8.58 -12.11 -19.23
C LYS A 38 8.54 -10.63 -18.84
N ALA A 39 7.39 -10.12 -18.39
CA ALA A 39 7.24 -8.74 -17.91
C ALA A 39 8.02 -8.52 -16.60
N ASN A 40 7.96 -9.48 -15.69
CA ASN A 40 8.65 -9.43 -14.39
C ASN A 40 10.16 -9.74 -14.49
N LYS A 41 10.66 -10.13 -15.66
CA LYS A 41 12.06 -10.54 -15.87
C LYS A 41 13.08 -9.46 -15.48
N ASN A 42 12.69 -8.19 -15.54
CA ASN A 42 13.57 -7.05 -15.28
C ASN A 42 13.30 -6.35 -13.94
N GLY A 43 12.59 -7.01 -13.02
CA GLY A 43 12.35 -6.56 -11.65
C GLY A 43 10.89 -6.15 -11.40
N PRO A 44 10.49 -6.05 -10.12
CA PRO A 44 9.21 -5.47 -9.77
C PRO A 44 9.17 -4.00 -10.19
N TYR A 45 8.05 -3.59 -10.80
CA TYR A 45 7.74 -2.18 -10.99
C TYR A 45 7.26 -1.61 -9.65
N ILE A 46 8.17 -0.97 -8.90
CA ILE A 46 7.94 -0.47 -7.55
C ILE A 46 7.35 0.95 -7.60
N GLY A 47 6.54 1.29 -6.60
CA GLY A 47 6.12 2.66 -6.32
C GLY A 47 4.74 3.04 -6.86
N ILE A 48 4.24 4.15 -6.32
CA ILE A 48 2.89 4.70 -6.53
C ILE A 48 2.54 4.83 -8.02
N VAL A 49 3.43 5.40 -8.83
CA VAL A 49 3.17 5.68 -10.26
C VAL A 49 2.97 4.38 -11.06
N ASN A 50 3.88 3.42 -10.87
CA ASN A 50 3.82 2.14 -11.60
C ASN A 50 2.55 1.36 -11.25
N SER A 51 2.18 1.35 -9.96
CA SER A 51 0.99 0.68 -9.47
C SER A 51 -0.30 1.34 -9.93
N ALA A 52 -0.34 2.69 -9.97
CA ALA A 52 -1.47 3.43 -10.53
C ALA A 52 -1.66 3.10 -12.02
N VAL A 53 -0.59 3.20 -12.82
CA VAL A 53 -0.62 2.92 -14.26
C VAL A 53 -1.03 1.47 -14.52
N THR A 54 -0.45 0.52 -13.80
CA THR A 54 -0.80 -0.91 -13.94
C THR A 54 -2.26 -1.16 -13.60
N THR A 55 -2.75 -0.63 -12.49
CA THR A 55 -4.15 -0.79 -12.07
C THR A 55 -5.09 -0.19 -13.12
N GLN A 56 -4.84 1.05 -13.55
CA GLN A 56 -5.67 1.71 -14.55
C GLN A 56 -5.68 0.96 -15.88
N LEU A 57 -4.52 0.47 -16.35
CA LEU A 57 -4.44 -0.32 -17.59
C LEU A 57 -5.23 -1.61 -17.45
N LEU A 58 -5.16 -2.31 -16.32
CA LEU A 58 -5.93 -3.53 -16.09
C LEU A 58 -7.44 -3.26 -16.11
N LEU A 59 -7.90 -2.21 -15.43
CA LEU A 59 -9.31 -1.82 -15.40
C LEU A 59 -9.82 -1.34 -16.76
N THR A 60 -8.96 -0.75 -17.59
CA THR A 60 -9.33 -0.26 -18.93
C THR A 60 -9.37 -1.39 -19.96
N LEU A 61 -8.43 -2.33 -19.89
CA LEU A 61 -8.23 -3.36 -20.92
C LEU A 61 -9.03 -4.64 -20.65
N PHE A 62 -9.43 -4.88 -19.41
CA PHE A 62 -10.14 -6.09 -18.99
C PHE A 62 -11.43 -5.73 -18.24
N ASN A 63 -12.41 -6.62 -18.32
CA ASN A 63 -13.64 -6.50 -17.52
C ASN A 63 -13.40 -7.01 -16.09
N VAL A 64 -12.74 -6.18 -15.28
CA VAL A 64 -12.38 -6.47 -13.89
C VAL A 64 -13.54 -6.15 -12.96
N GLU A 65 -13.97 -7.10 -12.15
CA GLU A 65 -15.05 -6.92 -11.17
C GLU A 65 -14.55 -6.63 -9.76
N GLY A 66 -13.26 -6.84 -9.51
CA GLY A 66 -12.60 -6.51 -8.26
C GLY A 66 -11.09 -6.60 -8.36
N VAL A 67 -10.39 -5.92 -7.45
CA VAL A 67 -8.92 -5.89 -7.38
C VAL A 67 -8.44 -6.49 -6.07
N LEU A 68 -7.60 -7.53 -6.16
CA LEU A 68 -6.85 -8.06 -5.03
C LEU A 68 -5.37 -7.73 -5.24
N HIS A 69 -4.84 -6.88 -4.35
CA HIS A 69 -3.42 -6.55 -4.33
C HIS A 69 -2.75 -7.25 -3.16
N TYR A 70 -1.61 -7.91 -3.41
CA TYR A 70 -0.89 -8.59 -2.35
C TYR A 70 0.62 -8.49 -2.53
N GLY A 71 1.34 -8.71 -1.43
CA GLY A 71 2.79 -8.61 -1.36
C GLY A 71 3.27 -8.43 0.08
N ILE A 72 4.44 -7.82 0.23
CA ILE A 72 5.07 -7.58 1.53
C ILE A 72 4.93 -6.12 1.96
N ALA A 73 5.17 -5.83 3.24
CA ALA A 73 5.25 -4.48 3.78
C ALA A 73 6.16 -4.44 5.02
N GLY A 74 6.66 -3.26 5.35
CA GLY A 74 7.18 -3.00 6.68
C GLY A 74 6.04 -2.87 7.69
N ASN A 75 6.34 -3.04 8.97
CA ASN A 75 5.35 -2.95 10.04
C ASN A 75 5.56 -1.72 10.94
N ALA A 76 4.52 -0.91 11.11
CA ALA A 76 4.50 0.17 12.09
C ALA A 76 3.90 -0.23 13.45
N ASN A 77 2.99 -1.21 13.49
CA ASN A 77 2.27 -1.59 14.71
C ASN A 77 3.13 -2.47 15.63
N PRO A 78 3.46 -2.04 16.87
CA PRO A 78 4.33 -2.79 17.77
C PRO A 78 3.73 -4.11 18.28
N SER A 79 2.43 -4.34 18.10
CA SER A 79 1.76 -5.59 18.50
C SER A 79 1.78 -6.69 17.42
N LEU A 80 2.32 -6.39 16.23
CA LEU A 80 2.45 -7.32 15.11
C LEU A 80 3.92 -7.68 14.86
N HIS A 81 4.15 -8.86 14.30
CA HIS A 81 5.48 -9.43 14.13
C HIS A 81 5.78 -9.72 12.66
N ILE A 82 7.06 -9.89 12.33
CA ILE A 82 7.49 -10.37 11.01
C ILE A 82 6.77 -11.69 10.73
N GLY A 83 6.32 -11.87 9.48
CA GLY A 83 5.56 -13.03 9.03
C GLY A 83 4.05 -12.88 9.16
N ASP A 84 3.54 -12.03 10.08
CA ASP A 84 2.10 -11.76 10.20
C ASP A 84 1.57 -11.20 8.87
N VAL A 85 0.31 -11.51 8.54
CA VAL A 85 -0.35 -11.00 7.34
C VAL A 85 -1.44 -10.03 7.74
N ALA A 86 -1.20 -8.74 7.49
CA ALA A 86 -2.10 -7.65 7.79
C ALA A 86 -3.05 -7.36 6.62
N ILE A 87 -4.34 -7.21 6.93
CA ILE A 87 -5.40 -6.83 6.00
C ILE A 87 -6.05 -5.53 6.50
N PRO A 88 -5.66 -4.35 5.97
CA PRO A 88 -6.22 -3.07 6.42
C PRO A 88 -7.65 -2.81 5.96
N GLN A 89 -8.43 -2.09 6.77
CA GLN A 89 -9.76 -1.60 6.41
C GLN A 89 -9.72 -0.38 5.49
N SER A 90 -8.63 0.39 5.53
CA SER A 90 -8.43 1.58 4.69
C SER A 90 -6.97 1.84 4.41
N TRP A 91 -6.72 2.59 3.34
CA TRP A 91 -5.37 2.94 2.86
C TRP A 91 -5.21 4.45 2.67
N SER A 92 -4.04 4.97 2.99
CA SER A 92 -3.64 6.35 2.70
C SER A 92 -2.41 6.46 1.83
N HIS A 93 -2.33 7.52 1.01
CA HIS A 93 -1.04 7.95 0.45
C HIS A 93 -0.41 8.98 1.38
N SER A 94 0.56 8.53 2.18
CA SER A 94 1.28 9.38 3.15
C SER A 94 2.40 10.22 2.54
N GLY A 95 2.63 10.13 1.23
CA GLY A 95 3.71 10.82 0.52
C GLY A 95 3.29 12.13 -0.16
N LEU A 96 2.02 12.54 -0.09
CA LEU A 96 1.58 13.83 -0.59
C LEU A 96 1.64 14.88 0.53
N TRP A 97 2.46 15.90 0.32
CA TRP A 97 2.73 16.93 1.32
C TRP A 97 2.58 18.34 0.78
N ASN A 98 2.19 19.26 1.66
CA ASN A 98 2.28 20.70 1.46
C ASN A 98 3.38 21.24 2.37
N TRP A 99 4.32 21.98 1.79
CA TRP A 99 5.45 22.52 2.52
C TRP A 99 5.13 23.93 2.99
N GLN A 100 5.20 24.17 4.31
CA GLN A 100 4.91 25.47 4.87
C GLN A 100 6.00 26.48 4.53
N ARG A 101 5.59 27.69 4.14
CA ARG A 101 6.53 28.75 3.77
C ARG A 101 7.40 29.14 4.97
N TYR A 102 8.67 29.41 4.72
CA TYR A 102 9.55 29.97 5.74
C TYR A 102 8.98 31.25 6.37
N GLY A 103 9.16 31.39 7.68
CA GLY A 103 8.66 32.52 8.49
C GLY A 103 7.20 32.41 8.93
N GLN A 104 6.47 31.38 8.47
CA GLN A 104 5.11 31.09 8.90
C GLN A 104 5.10 30.03 10.01
N GLY A 105 4.25 30.17 11.02
CA GLY A 105 3.99 29.17 12.06
C GLY A 105 2.80 28.28 11.72
N PRO A 106 2.53 27.22 12.50
CA PRO A 106 1.47 26.25 12.20
C PRO A 106 0.04 26.84 12.07
N GLU A 107 -0.18 28.00 12.67
CA GLU A 107 -1.45 28.73 12.62
C GLU A 107 -1.63 29.54 11.33
N ASP A 108 -0.55 29.82 10.60
CA ASP A 108 -0.59 30.51 9.32
C ASP A 108 -1.13 29.60 8.20
N GLU A 109 -1.87 30.22 7.28
CA GLU A 109 -2.48 29.55 6.13
C GLU A 109 -1.42 28.90 5.23
N LEU A 110 -1.67 27.65 4.81
CA LEU A 110 -0.85 26.98 3.82
C LEU A 110 -1.09 27.55 2.41
N PRO A 111 -0.08 27.51 1.53
CA PRO A 111 -0.28 27.83 0.13
C PRO A 111 -1.44 27.02 -0.46
N LEU A 112 -2.43 27.72 -1.03
CA LEU A 112 -3.65 27.18 -1.66
C LEU A 112 -4.68 26.53 -0.69
N GLU A 113 -4.55 26.73 0.63
CA GLU A 113 -5.56 26.26 1.60
C GLU A 113 -6.93 26.93 1.41
N ALA A 114 -7.00 28.26 1.18
CA ALA A 114 -8.27 28.95 0.92
C ALA A 114 -9.02 28.46 -0.33
N ASN A 115 -8.33 27.84 -1.29
CA ASN A 115 -8.95 27.23 -2.47
C ASN A 115 -9.51 25.82 -2.20
N GLY A 116 -9.25 25.30 -1.00
CA GLY A 116 -9.59 23.94 -0.58
C GLY A 116 -8.70 22.86 -1.17
N ASP A 117 -7.55 23.21 -1.75
CA ASP A 117 -6.60 22.27 -2.38
C ASP A 117 -5.80 21.49 -1.31
N TYR A 118 -5.55 22.14 -0.16
CA TYR A 118 -4.76 21.59 0.93
C TYR A 118 -5.42 21.85 2.29
N THR A 119 -4.99 21.08 3.29
CA THR A 119 -5.57 21.07 4.62
C THR A 119 -4.50 21.02 5.70
N ARG A 120 -4.81 21.62 6.85
CA ARG A 120 -4.04 21.48 8.09
C ARG A 120 -4.62 20.43 9.05
N GLU A 121 -5.76 19.83 8.72
CA GLU A 121 -6.50 18.92 9.63
C GLU A 121 -5.76 17.61 9.94
N LEU A 122 -4.91 17.13 9.03
CA LEU A 122 -4.21 15.85 9.18
C LEU A 122 -3.00 15.95 10.12
N GLY A 123 -2.44 17.15 10.26
CA GLY A 123 -1.22 17.44 11.02
C GLY A 123 0.05 17.47 10.15
N TYR A 124 1.18 17.71 10.81
CA TYR A 124 2.46 18.00 10.18
C TYR A 124 3.63 17.39 10.93
N ILE A 125 4.78 17.36 10.25
CA ILE A 125 6.10 17.11 10.81
C ILE A 125 6.85 18.43 10.83
N ASN A 126 7.35 18.83 12.00
CA ASN A 126 8.28 19.95 12.12
C ASN A 126 9.70 19.48 11.83
N ILE A 127 10.46 20.21 11.01
CA ILE A 127 11.87 19.93 10.74
C ILE A 127 12.71 20.89 11.60
N PRO A 128 13.08 20.58 12.84
CA PRO A 128 13.51 21.60 13.80
C PRO A 128 14.83 22.30 13.44
N ASN A 129 15.80 21.56 12.89
CA ASN A 129 17.16 22.06 12.67
C ASN A 129 17.62 21.72 11.24
N TYR A 130 17.40 22.64 10.30
CA TYR A 130 18.04 22.57 8.99
C TYR A 130 18.32 23.95 8.43
N THR A 131 19.54 24.14 7.94
CA THR A 131 20.01 25.38 7.33
C THR A 131 20.95 25.07 6.17
N VAL A 132 20.78 25.73 5.04
CA VAL A 132 21.71 25.68 3.89
C VAL A 132 22.27 27.07 3.64
N ASN A 133 23.55 27.15 3.23
CA ASN A 133 24.25 28.39 2.89
C ASN A 133 24.26 29.45 4.00
N VAL A 134 24.67 29.02 5.18
CA VAL A 134 24.80 29.90 6.34
C VAL A 134 26.27 30.14 6.65
N SER A 135 26.67 31.42 6.64
CA SER A 135 28.05 31.82 6.88
C SER A 135 28.38 31.69 8.37
N ASP A 136 29.64 31.44 8.72
CA ASP A 136 30.04 31.31 10.13
C ASP A 136 29.73 32.57 10.97
N GLU A 137 29.58 33.74 10.32
CA GLU A 137 29.25 35.02 10.96
C GLU A 137 27.78 35.11 11.39
N ASP A 138 26.90 34.32 10.76
CA ASP A 138 25.47 34.35 11.03
C ASP A 138 25.04 33.21 11.99
N PHE A 139 26.01 32.39 12.45
CA PHE A 139 25.80 31.12 13.17
C PHE A 139 25.11 31.36 14.53
N GLY A 140 23.78 31.26 14.54
CA GLY A 140 22.93 31.57 15.69
C GLY A 140 21.77 32.54 15.39
N SER A 141 21.66 33.09 14.17
CA SER A 141 20.58 34.02 13.78
C SER A 141 19.48 33.42 12.88
N TYR A 142 19.66 32.20 12.38
CA TYR A 142 18.67 31.51 11.54
C TYR A 142 17.82 30.57 12.38
N ASP A 143 16.52 30.83 12.34
CA ASP A 143 15.50 29.89 12.78
C ASP A 143 15.16 28.92 11.64
N ASN A 144 14.68 27.73 12.02
CA ASN A 144 14.30 26.61 11.15
C ASN A 144 13.87 27.02 9.71
N LEU A 145 14.77 26.84 8.73
CA LEU A 145 14.50 27.23 7.33
C LEU A 145 13.58 26.27 6.59
N LEU A 146 13.52 25.00 7.00
CA LEU A 146 12.66 23.99 6.38
C LEU A 146 11.26 23.94 6.98
N ASN A 147 11.02 24.53 8.14
CA ASN A 147 9.69 24.68 8.72
C ASN A 147 8.92 23.34 8.83
N ASN A 148 7.62 23.34 8.49
CA ASN A 148 6.71 22.22 8.63
C ASN A 148 6.35 21.59 7.28
N ILE A 149 6.20 20.27 7.27
CA ILE A 149 5.63 19.50 6.17
C ILE A 149 4.29 18.94 6.60
N TRP A 150 3.22 19.29 5.88
CA TRP A 150 1.84 18.94 6.21
C TRP A 150 1.33 17.78 5.36
N TYR A 151 0.69 16.79 5.97
CA TYR A 151 0.04 15.70 5.24
C TYR A 151 -1.18 16.19 4.48
N GLN A 152 -1.33 15.74 3.24
CA GLN A 152 -2.41 16.17 2.36
C GLN A 152 -3.25 15.01 1.87
N ARG A 153 -4.49 15.35 1.49
CA ARG A 153 -5.42 14.44 0.82
C ARG A 153 -5.10 14.42 -0.66
N GLU A 154 -5.25 13.27 -1.29
CA GLU A 154 -5.21 13.20 -2.75
C GLU A 154 -6.46 13.85 -3.35
N GLU A 155 -6.27 14.61 -4.42
CA GLU A 155 -7.38 15.03 -5.27
C GLU A 155 -7.80 13.86 -6.17
N VAL A 156 -9.09 13.53 -6.15
CA VAL A 156 -9.63 12.40 -6.92
C VAL A 156 -10.86 12.81 -7.69
N PHE A 157 -11.08 12.15 -8.83
CA PHE A 157 -12.18 12.42 -9.76
C PHE A 157 -12.90 11.11 -10.08
N PRO A 158 -13.79 10.65 -9.18
CA PRO A 158 -14.52 9.41 -9.42
C PRO A 158 -15.41 9.47 -10.68
N ILE A 159 -15.53 8.34 -11.36
CA ILE A 159 -16.19 8.22 -12.67
C ILE A 159 -17.71 8.50 -12.66
N ASP A 160 -18.31 8.63 -11.47
CA ASP A 160 -19.74 8.91 -11.29
C ASP A 160 -20.08 10.41 -11.26
N GLY A 161 -19.08 11.30 -11.34
CA GLY A 161 -19.30 12.73 -11.55
C GLY A 161 -19.60 13.06 -13.01
N THR A 162 -20.68 13.80 -13.29
CA THR A 162 -20.93 14.39 -14.62
C THR A 162 -21.32 15.88 -14.51
N PRO A 163 -20.44 16.84 -14.89
CA PRO A 163 -19.03 16.64 -15.20
C PRO A 163 -18.27 16.09 -13.98
N GLU A 164 -17.03 15.67 -14.17
CA GLU A 164 -16.17 15.16 -13.12
C GLU A 164 -16.15 16.13 -11.93
N GLN A 165 -16.44 15.63 -10.74
CA GLN A 165 -16.44 16.44 -9.52
C GLN A 165 -15.19 16.14 -8.71
N ARG A 166 -14.44 17.20 -8.41
CA ARG A 166 -13.28 17.12 -7.53
C ARG A 166 -13.71 16.64 -6.14
N GLN A 167 -13.02 15.62 -5.64
CA GLN A 167 -13.13 15.11 -4.27
C GLN A 167 -11.73 15.01 -3.66
N HIS A 168 -11.68 14.80 -2.34
CA HIS A 168 -10.43 14.62 -1.61
C HIS A 168 -10.46 13.29 -0.85
N ALA A 169 -9.37 12.53 -0.94
CA ALA A 169 -9.23 11.25 -0.26
C ALA A 169 -7.89 11.17 0.48
N PHE A 170 -7.95 11.08 1.81
CA PHE A 170 -6.79 10.62 2.60
C PHE A 170 -6.93 9.16 2.95
N TRP A 171 -8.08 8.76 3.50
CA TRP A 171 -8.42 7.37 3.76
C TRP A 171 -9.32 6.84 2.67
N VAL A 172 -8.84 5.85 1.93
CA VAL A 172 -9.61 5.12 0.94
C VAL A 172 -10.08 3.80 1.56
N PRO A 173 -11.40 3.62 1.79
CA PRO A 173 -11.91 2.41 2.42
C PRO A 173 -11.83 1.21 1.47
N VAL A 174 -11.39 0.06 2.00
CA VAL A 174 -11.50 -1.25 1.36
C VAL A 174 -12.98 -1.65 1.25
N ASP A 175 -13.32 -2.44 0.23
CA ASP A 175 -14.70 -2.90 0.06
C ASP A 175 -15.21 -3.65 1.30
N SER A 176 -16.41 -3.29 1.77
CA SER A 176 -16.96 -3.80 3.03
C SER A 176 -17.22 -5.30 3.02
N LEU A 177 -17.64 -5.86 1.87
CA LEU A 177 -17.85 -7.29 1.73
C LEU A 177 -16.50 -8.02 1.74
N TYR A 178 -15.51 -7.50 1.00
CA TYR A 178 -14.18 -8.10 0.96
C TYR A 178 -13.51 -8.08 2.34
N TYR A 179 -13.60 -6.96 3.06
CA TYR A 179 -13.06 -6.85 4.41
C TYR A 179 -13.76 -7.78 5.41
N HIS A 180 -15.08 -7.97 5.26
CA HIS A 180 -15.84 -8.92 6.08
C HIS A 180 -15.45 -10.37 5.77
N LEU A 181 -15.35 -10.76 4.49
CA LEU A 181 -14.90 -12.09 4.09
C LEU A 181 -13.50 -12.40 4.60
N ALA A 182 -12.61 -11.40 4.62
CA ALA A 182 -11.25 -11.57 5.13
C ALA A 182 -11.16 -12.00 6.60
N GLN A 183 -12.23 -11.80 7.39
CA GLN A 183 -12.30 -12.32 8.76
C GLN A 183 -12.20 -13.86 8.79
N ASN A 184 -12.70 -14.57 7.78
CA ASN A 184 -12.64 -16.03 7.73
C ASN A 184 -11.23 -16.58 7.46
N LEU A 185 -10.26 -15.69 7.21
CA LEU A 185 -8.84 -16.05 7.06
C LEU A 185 -8.11 -16.04 8.41
N GLU A 186 -8.70 -15.46 9.45
CA GLU A 186 -8.15 -15.49 10.81
C GLU A 186 -8.07 -16.95 11.28
N GLY A 187 -6.86 -17.41 11.64
CA GLY A 187 -6.58 -18.79 12.00
C GLY A 187 -6.01 -19.67 10.89
N LEU A 188 -5.81 -19.13 9.68
CA LEU A 188 -5.03 -19.81 8.64
C LEU A 188 -3.60 -20.06 9.13
N GLU A 189 -3.12 -21.29 8.96
CA GLU A 189 -1.74 -21.67 9.27
C GLU A 189 -0.78 -21.05 8.25
N LEU A 190 0.28 -20.41 8.74
CA LEU A 190 1.27 -19.69 7.95
C LEU A 190 2.65 -20.29 8.17
N GLU A 191 3.54 -20.15 7.19
CA GLU A 191 4.94 -20.54 7.32
C GLU A 191 5.63 -19.63 8.34
N ASP A 192 6.43 -20.21 9.23
CA ASP A 192 7.21 -19.51 10.25
C ASP A 192 8.73 -19.66 10.07
N CYS A 193 9.17 -20.48 9.11
CA CYS A 193 10.57 -20.77 8.85
C CYS A 193 10.94 -20.50 7.39
N VAL A 194 12.05 -19.79 7.18
CA VAL A 194 12.70 -19.66 5.87
C VAL A 194 13.38 -20.98 5.49
N ASN A 195 14.00 -21.63 6.47
CA ASN A 195 14.69 -22.92 6.34
C ASN A 195 14.79 -23.60 7.71
N SER A 196 15.42 -24.78 7.79
CA SER A 196 15.55 -25.57 9.04
C SER A 196 16.33 -24.89 10.17
N THR A 197 17.05 -23.81 9.90
CA THR A 197 17.88 -23.07 10.88
C THR A 197 17.42 -21.64 11.13
N THR A 198 16.55 -21.10 10.27
CA THR A 198 16.09 -19.70 10.32
C THR A 198 14.58 -19.69 10.41
N CYS A 199 14.08 -19.50 11.63
CA CYS A 199 12.66 -19.45 11.95
C CYS A 199 12.32 -18.24 12.81
N LEU A 200 11.08 -17.79 12.73
CA LEU A 200 10.51 -16.76 13.56
C LEU A 200 10.32 -17.28 15.00
N THR A 201 10.41 -16.37 15.96
CA THR A 201 10.21 -16.67 17.38
C THR A 201 8.73 -16.69 17.78
N THR A 202 7.87 -16.17 16.91
CA THR A 202 6.43 -16.05 17.10
C THR A 202 5.72 -16.69 15.93
N THR A 203 4.64 -17.44 16.20
CA THR A 203 3.81 -18.04 15.15
C THR A 203 3.08 -16.93 14.39
N PRO A 204 3.27 -16.80 13.07
CA PRO A 204 2.58 -15.81 12.27
C PRO A 204 1.07 -16.01 12.25
N LYS A 205 0.33 -14.91 12.11
CA LYS A 205 -1.13 -14.94 11.98
C LYS A 205 -1.63 -14.01 10.89
N VAL A 206 -2.81 -14.35 10.35
CA VAL A 206 -3.62 -13.40 9.57
C VAL A 206 -4.38 -12.50 10.52
N VAL A 207 -4.34 -11.18 10.28
CA VAL A 207 -4.98 -10.20 11.14
C VAL A 207 -5.57 -9.06 10.32
N ARG A 208 -6.83 -8.70 10.61
CA ARG A 208 -7.43 -7.47 10.11
C ARG A 208 -6.97 -6.29 10.97
N VAL A 209 -6.60 -5.20 10.31
CA VAL A 209 -6.09 -3.97 10.96
C VAL A 209 -6.88 -2.77 10.46
N GLU A 210 -6.77 -1.63 11.16
CA GLU A 210 -7.54 -0.44 10.80
C GLU A 210 -7.01 0.19 9.51
N ARG A 211 -5.71 0.48 9.44
CA ARG A 211 -5.12 1.28 8.36
C ARG A 211 -3.78 0.74 7.87
N GLY A 212 -3.55 0.91 6.58
CA GLY A 212 -2.25 0.79 5.91
C GLY A 212 -1.91 2.11 5.22
N THR A 213 -0.64 2.30 4.87
CA THR A 213 -0.22 3.47 4.09
C THR A 213 0.80 3.12 3.04
N SER A 214 0.84 3.96 2.01
CA SER A 214 1.89 3.94 1.00
C SER A 214 2.59 5.28 0.88
N ALA A 215 3.85 5.25 0.46
CA ALA A 215 4.57 6.41 -0.07
C ALA A 215 5.68 5.95 -1.01
N SER A 216 6.22 6.83 -1.86
CA SER A 216 7.41 6.54 -2.66
C SER A 216 8.70 6.58 -1.82
N ILE A 217 8.69 5.89 -0.68
CA ILE A 217 9.76 5.85 0.32
C ILE A 217 9.84 4.41 0.84
N TYR A 218 11.02 3.82 0.84
CA TYR A 218 11.30 2.63 1.64
C TYR A 218 11.55 3.08 3.08
N LEU A 219 10.65 2.77 4.00
CA LEU A 219 10.71 3.27 5.37
C LEU A 219 11.64 2.41 6.24
N ASP A 220 12.77 3.00 6.65
CA ASP A 220 13.71 2.38 7.58
C ASP A 220 14.08 3.38 8.70
N ASN A 221 13.10 3.73 9.52
CA ASN A 221 13.28 4.71 10.59
C ASN A 221 12.28 4.46 11.74
N ALA A 222 12.77 3.95 12.88
CA ALA A 222 11.94 3.63 14.05
C ALA A 222 11.09 4.81 14.56
N ALA A 223 11.64 6.03 14.56
CA ALA A 223 10.94 7.20 15.08
C ALA A 223 9.77 7.59 14.17
N TYR A 224 10.01 7.64 12.85
CA TYR A 224 8.97 7.96 11.89
C TYR A 224 7.92 6.84 11.78
N ARG A 225 8.35 5.57 11.88
CA ARG A 225 7.45 4.43 12.06
C ARG A 225 6.54 4.62 13.27
N GLY A 226 7.10 4.94 14.44
CA GLY A 226 6.35 5.17 15.67
C GLY A 226 5.33 6.29 15.50
N PHE A 227 5.73 7.39 14.87
CA PHE A 227 4.83 8.48 14.51
C PHE A 227 3.66 8.02 13.65
N LEU A 228 3.89 7.24 12.58
CA LEU A 228 2.81 6.76 11.70
C LEU A 228 1.79 5.89 12.47
N TYR A 229 2.27 5.06 13.39
CA TYR A 229 1.38 4.27 14.24
C TYR A 229 0.61 5.14 15.24
N GLU A 230 1.29 5.98 16.03
CA GLU A 230 0.65 6.80 17.06
C GLU A 230 -0.31 7.84 16.49
N LYS A 231 0.06 8.48 15.37
CA LYS A 231 -0.73 9.55 14.76
C LYS A 231 -1.91 9.00 13.96
N PHE A 232 -1.71 7.91 13.23
CA PHE A 232 -2.66 7.45 12.22
C PHE A 232 -3.17 6.03 12.42
N ASN A 233 -2.69 5.28 13.42
CA ASN A 233 -2.98 3.86 13.64
C ASN A 233 -2.65 2.97 12.42
N ILE A 234 -1.53 3.28 11.76
CA ILE A 234 -1.05 2.54 10.59
C ILE A 234 -0.33 1.27 11.04
N SER A 235 -0.68 0.14 10.42
CA SER A 235 0.05 -1.13 10.57
C SER A 235 1.01 -1.33 9.38
N PRO A 236 0.62 -1.85 8.20
CA PRO A 236 1.56 -2.00 7.10
C PRO A 236 1.92 -0.65 6.47
N VAL A 237 3.21 -0.47 6.21
CA VAL A 237 3.81 0.65 5.46
C VAL A 237 4.50 0.10 4.21
N GLU A 238 4.13 0.57 3.02
CA GLU A 238 4.71 0.09 1.76
C GLU A 238 4.65 1.17 0.66
N MET A 239 4.74 0.79 -0.61
CA MET A 239 5.03 1.75 -1.69
C MET A 239 3.97 1.80 -2.80
N GLU A 240 2.86 1.04 -2.70
CA GLU A 240 1.98 0.82 -3.85
C GLU A 240 0.48 0.81 -3.57
N SER A 241 0.06 0.29 -2.43
CA SER A 241 -1.34 -0.10 -2.18
C SER A 241 -2.32 1.07 -2.19
N ALA A 242 -1.88 2.25 -1.76
CA ALA A 242 -2.66 3.48 -1.84
C ALA A 242 -2.93 3.88 -3.29
N ALA A 243 -1.99 3.65 -4.21
CA ALA A 243 -2.22 3.89 -5.64
C ALA A 243 -3.30 2.95 -6.18
N VAL A 244 -3.23 1.66 -5.84
CA VAL A 244 -4.26 0.68 -6.20
C VAL A 244 -5.62 1.07 -5.60
N ALA A 245 -5.64 1.47 -4.34
CA ALA A 245 -6.84 1.92 -3.64
C ALA A 245 -7.46 3.16 -4.30
N LEU A 246 -6.65 4.20 -4.58
CA LEU A 246 -7.10 5.44 -5.22
C LEU A 246 -7.66 5.21 -6.62
N ILE A 247 -7.01 4.38 -7.44
CA ILE A 247 -7.52 4.04 -8.77
C ILE A 247 -8.82 3.25 -8.65
N SER A 248 -8.88 2.24 -7.78
CA SER A 248 -10.08 1.42 -7.58
C SER A 248 -11.25 2.28 -7.08
N PHE A 249 -10.99 3.21 -6.15
CA PHE A 249 -11.96 4.16 -5.63
C PHE A 249 -12.50 5.09 -6.72
N GLN A 250 -11.61 5.65 -7.55
CA GLN A 250 -12.01 6.53 -8.66
C GLN A 250 -12.82 5.77 -9.71
N GLN A 251 -12.46 4.52 -10.00
CA GLN A 251 -13.15 3.68 -10.98
C GLN A 251 -14.37 2.94 -10.40
N ARG A 252 -14.71 3.14 -9.12
CA ARG A 252 -15.80 2.44 -8.41
C ARG A 252 -15.70 0.91 -8.47
N ILE A 253 -14.47 0.39 -8.45
CA ILE A 253 -14.18 -1.05 -8.42
C ILE A 253 -13.85 -1.47 -6.99
N PRO A 254 -14.47 -2.54 -6.46
CA PRO A 254 -14.15 -3.04 -5.13
C PRO A 254 -12.70 -3.54 -5.10
N PHE A 255 -11.99 -3.26 -4.01
CA PHE A 255 -10.62 -3.70 -3.83
C PHE A 255 -10.36 -4.18 -2.42
N ILE A 256 -9.31 -4.98 -2.27
CA ILE A 256 -8.72 -5.39 -0.99
C ILE A 256 -7.21 -5.54 -1.15
N VAL A 257 -6.49 -5.32 -0.05
CA VAL A 257 -5.03 -5.45 0.00
C VAL A 257 -4.60 -6.37 1.13
N ILE A 258 -3.65 -7.25 0.82
CA ILE A 258 -3.11 -8.25 1.75
C ILE A 258 -1.58 -8.08 1.82
N ARG A 259 -1.05 -7.71 2.98
CA ARG A 259 0.39 -7.48 3.17
C ARG A 259 0.97 -8.37 4.26
N ALA A 260 1.95 -9.19 3.91
CA ALA A 260 2.76 -9.90 4.89
C ALA A 260 3.89 -8.99 5.38
N LEU A 261 4.15 -8.97 6.68
CA LEU A 261 5.14 -8.09 7.29
C LEU A 261 6.53 -8.70 7.12
N SER A 262 7.38 -8.08 6.28
CA SER A 262 8.75 -8.55 6.00
C SER A 262 9.78 -8.04 6.99
N ASP A 263 9.51 -6.89 7.59
CA ASP A 263 10.42 -6.15 8.45
C ASP A 263 9.65 -5.22 9.39
N LEU A 264 10.40 -4.53 10.23
CA LEU A 264 9.90 -3.65 11.27
C LEU A 264 10.09 -2.16 10.94
N ALA A 265 10.22 -1.79 9.67
CA ALA A 265 10.33 -0.41 9.19
C ALA A 265 11.37 0.44 9.97
N GLY A 266 12.53 -0.16 10.24
CA GLY A 266 13.63 0.42 11.03
C GLY A 266 13.51 0.28 12.55
N GLY A 267 12.50 -0.41 13.06
CA GLY A 267 12.39 -0.79 14.48
C GLY A 267 13.07 -2.12 14.84
N GLY A 268 13.80 -2.69 13.88
CA GLY A 268 14.64 -3.86 14.02
C GLY A 268 15.98 -3.61 14.71
N SER A 269 16.92 -4.56 14.59
CA SER A 269 18.31 -4.28 15.01
C SER A 269 18.97 -3.26 14.07
N ALA A 270 19.92 -2.46 14.58
CA ALA A 270 20.62 -1.47 13.76
C ALA A 270 21.62 -2.10 12.76
N ASP A 271 21.84 -3.42 12.84
CA ASP A 271 22.89 -4.12 12.09
C ASP A 271 22.45 -4.52 10.67
N SER A 272 21.16 -4.74 10.44
CA SER A 272 20.60 -5.12 9.13
C SER A 272 19.08 -5.02 9.10
N ASN A 273 18.48 -4.78 7.93
CA ASN A 273 17.04 -4.84 7.75
C ASN A 273 16.55 -6.30 7.69
N GLU A 274 15.53 -6.66 8.47
CA GLU A 274 15.03 -8.02 8.53
C GLU A 274 14.41 -8.52 7.23
N ALA A 275 13.99 -7.62 6.33
CA ALA A 275 13.49 -7.99 5.01
C ALA A 275 14.52 -8.82 4.26
N ASP A 276 15.82 -8.54 4.36
CA ASP A 276 16.87 -9.30 3.68
C ASP A 276 16.85 -10.79 4.04
N THR A 277 16.35 -11.13 5.23
CA THR A 277 16.22 -12.51 5.71
C THR A 277 14.83 -13.10 5.44
N PHE A 278 13.77 -12.34 5.70
CA PHE A 278 12.40 -12.88 5.76
C PHE A 278 11.53 -12.57 4.54
N ILE A 279 12.06 -11.89 3.51
CA ILE A 279 11.28 -11.50 2.34
C ILE A 279 10.56 -12.65 1.65
N THR A 280 11.23 -13.81 1.51
CA THR A 280 10.65 -15.00 0.88
C THR A 280 9.52 -15.58 1.73
N LEU A 281 9.72 -15.64 3.05
CA LEU A 281 8.73 -16.13 4.00
C LEU A 281 7.46 -15.25 3.97
N ALA A 282 7.64 -13.94 4.07
CA ALA A 282 6.54 -12.98 3.98
C ALA A 282 5.83 -13.07 2.62
N ALA A 283 6.57 -13.15 1.51
CA ALA A 283 5.98 -13.29 0.19
C ALA A 283 5.13 -14.57 0.05
N ASN A 284 5.61 -15.71 0.58
CA ASN A 284 4.86 -16.97 0.58
C ASN A 284 3.57 -16.86 1.41
N ASN A 285 3.66 -16.33 2.63
CA ASN A 285 2.48 -16.14 3.50
C ASN A 285 1.45 -15.20 2.84
N SER A 286 1.90 -14.12 2.22
CA SER A 286 1.03 -13.20 1.48
C SER A 286 0.28 -13.90 0.34
N VAL A 287 0.97 -14.73 -0.45
CA VAL A 287 0.38 -15.54 -1.52
C VAL A 287 -0.62 -16.55 -0.96
N ALA A 288 -0.28 -17.25 0.13
CA ALA A 288 -1.16 -18.24 0.75
C ALA A 288 -2.50 -17.60 1.16
N VAL A 289 -2.44 -16.47 1.87
CA VAL A 289 -3.63 -15.73 2.32
C VAL A 289 -4.42 -15.19 1.12
N ALA A 290 -3.75 -14.66 0.09
CA ALA A 290 -4.41 -14.18 -1.12
C ALA A 290 -5.16 -15.32 -1.85
N VAL A 291 -4.54 -16.50 -1.98
CA VAL A 291 -5.17 -17.67 -2.61
C VAL A 291 -6.39 -18.14 -1.80
N GLU A 292 -6.30 -18.20 -0.47
CA GLU A 292 -7.46 -18.55 0.36
C GLU A 292 -8.57 -17.50 0.28
N PHE A 293 -8.24 -16.21 0.25
CA PHE A 293 -9.22 -15.14 0.07
C PHE A 293 -10.02 -15.31 -1.23
N VAL A 294 -9.35 -15.64 -2.34
CA VAL A 294 -10.01 -15.86 -3.64
C VAL A 294 -11.06 -16.97 -3.57
N LYS A 295 -10.84 -18.02 -2.75
CA LYS A 295 -11.81 -19.11 -2.58
C LYS A 295 -13.06 -18.68 -1.80
N LEU A 296 -12.97 -17.62 -1.00
CA LEU A 296 -14.09 -17.07 -0.24
C LEU A 296 -14.99 -16.17 -1.10
N LEU A 297 -14.49 -15.71 -2.26
CA LEU A 297 -15.30 -14.91 -3.17
C LEU A 297 -16.46 -15.76 -3.70
N PRO A 298 -17.69 -15.22 -3.71
CA PRO A 298 -18.82 -15.94 -4.26
C PRO A 298 -18.52 -16.29 -5.72
N ASN A 299 -18.72 -17.55 -6.10
CA ASN A 299 -18.71 -17.92 -7.52
C ASN A 299 -19.70 -16.98 -8.22
N ALA A 300 -19.19 -16.15 -9.13
CA ALA A 300 -20.02 -15.31 -9.96
C ALA A 300 -20.96 -16.23 -10.73
N THR A 301 -22.17 -16.41 -10.20
CA THR A 301 -23.27 -16.95 -10.97
C THR A 301 -23.49 -15.89 -12.03
N LEU A 302 -23.15 -16.25 -13.27
CA LEU A 302 -23.46 -15.51 -14.48
C LEU A 302 -24.95 -15.13 -14.49
N ALA A 303 -25.30 -14.03 -13.83
CA ALA A 303 -26.51 -13.31 -14.12
C ALA A 303 -26.28 -12.62 -15.46
N ALA A 304 -26.52 -13.40 -16.53
CA ALA A 304 -26.72 -12.86 -17.85
C ALA A 304 -27.92 -11.91 -17.78
N TYR A 305 -27.65 -10.61 -17.96
CA TYR A 305 -28.60 -9.64 -18.49
C TYR A 305 -27.99 -9.04 -19.74
#